data_AF-A0AAV0EDM8-F1
#
_entry.id   AF-A0AAV0EDM8-F1
#
_cell.length_a   1.000
_cell.length_b   1.000
_cell.length_c   1.000
_cell.angle_alpha   90.00
_cell.angle_beta   90.00
_cell.angle_gamma   90.00
#
_symmetry.space_group_name_H-M   'P 1'
#
loop_
_entity.id
_entity.type
_entity.pdbx_description
1 polymer ?
#
loop_
_entity_poly.entity_id
_entity_poly.type
_entity_poly.pdbx_seq_one_letter_code
_entity_poly.pdbx_strand_id
1 'polypeptide(L)'
;MKISLPVVKVLRITDGEVPPMGFIYEAMERAKLGIKNTLGGKEEKYMPLWKIIDKRWNENLHSPLHAAGYYLNPQFFYPNSRRILGDEEVCDGFIKCVEKMLPTSIGESVEFSTEISNYTNARGSFRTNMAMNNRDKQPPVDWWLANGSSSPTLQHLAVRILS
;
A
#
# COMPACT_ATOMS: atom_id res chain seq x y z
N MET A 1 19.66 18.54 11.32
CA MET A 1 18.94 17.58 12.18
C MET A 1 18.65 16.31 11.35
N LYS A 2 19.37 15.20 11.58
CA LYS A 2 19.31 14.02 10.68
C LYS A 2 18.07 13.12 10.90
N ILE A 3 17.44 13.20 12.07
CA ILE A 3 16.32 12.35 12.51
C ILE A 3 14.98 12.78 11.91
N SER A 4 14.80 14.06 11.56
CA SER A 4 13.57 14.58 10.96
C SER A 4 13.49 14.39 9.44
N LEU A 5 14.64 14.18 8.77
CA LEU A 5 14.71 13.99 7.32
C LEU A 5 13.79 12.89 6.77
N PRO A 6 13.66 11.71 7.41
CA PRO A 6 12.76 10.67 6.91
C PRO A 6 11.29 11.09 6.96
N VAL A 7 10.86 11.82 8.01
CA VAL A 7 9.49 12.32 8.14
C VAL A 7 9.21 13.44 7.13
N VAL A 8 10.17 14.33 6.89
CA VAL A 8 10.06 15.38 5.86
C VAL A 8 9.87 14.78 4.46
N LYS A 9 10.47 13.62 4.17
CA LYS A 9 10.25 12.93 2.89
C LYS A 9 8.81 12.40 2.74
N VAL A 10 8.19 11.96 3.83
CA VAL A 10 6.77 11.53 3.81
C VAL A 10 5.86 12.73 3.51
N LEU A 11 6.09 13.87 4.16
CA LEU A 11 5.31 15.09 3.92
C LEU A 11 5.44 15.60 2.48
N ARG A 12 6.61 15.45 1.86
CA ARG A 12 6.77 15.80 0.44
C ARG A 12 5.96 14.92 -0.52
N ILE A 13 5.65 13.69 -0.14
CA ILE A 13 4.80 12.80 -0.96
C ILE A 13 3.35 13.24 -0.86
N THR A 14 2.90 13.72 0.31
CA THR A 14 1.53 14.25 0.47
C THR A 14 1.32 15.57 -0.27
N ASP A 15 2.38 16.37 -0.45
CA ASP A 15 2.33 17.68 -1.12
C ASP A 15 2.62 17.60 -2.64
N GLY A 16 2.86 16.40 -3.18
CA GLY A 16 3.23 16.19 -4.59
C GLY A 16 2.05 16.02 -5.55
N GLU A 17 2.33 16.06 -6.86
CA GLU A 17 1.32 15.88 -7.92
C GLU A 17 0.89 14.42 -8.15
N VAL A 18 1.63 13.44 -7.60
CA VAL A 18 1.34 12.00 -7.77
C VAL A 18 0.32 11.56 -6.70
N PRO A 19 -0.75 10.82 -7.07
CA PRO A 19 -1.71 10.29 -6.09
C PRO A 19 -0.99 9.54 -4.97
N PRO A 20 -1.11 10.00 -3.72
CA PRO A 20 -0.20 9.56 -2.67
C PRO A 20 -0.66 8.24 -2.03
N MET A 21 -1.88 7.78 -2.33
CA MET A 21 -2.53 6.62 -1.72
C MET A 21 -1.72 5.33 -1.83
N GLY A 22 -1.02 5.12 -2.94
CA GLY A 22 -0.17 3.95 -3.15
C GLY A 22 1.20 4.01 -2.48
N PHE A 23 1.60 5.14 -1.90
CA PHE A 23 2.99 5.43 -1.51
C PHE A 23 3.16 5.87 -0.06
N ILE A 24 2.19 6.55 0.55
CA ILE A 24 2.35 7.12 1.89
C ILE A 24 2.66 6.03 2.93
N TYR A 25 1.95 4.89 2.91
CA TYR A 25 2.15 3.83 3.90
C TYR A 25 3.60 3.32 3.89
N GLU A 26 4.12 2.98 2.71
CA GLU A 26 5.52 2.55 2.53
C GLU A 26 6.50 3.68 2.91
N ALA A 27 6.18 4.93 2.60
CA ALA A 27 7.02 6.07 2.97
C ALA A 27 7.12 6.22 4.50
N MET A 28 6.01 6.02 5.22
CA MET A 28 5.98 6.03 6.68
C MET A 28 6.83 4.89 7.27
N GLU A 29 6.70 3.69 6.73
CA GLU A 29 7.50 2.53 7.13
C GLU A 29 9.00 2.77 6.92
N ARG A 30 9.38 3.33 5.77
CA ARG A 30 10.76 3.74 5.50
C ARG A 30 11.23 4.85 6.43
N ALA A 31 10.34 5.77 6.82
CA ALA A 31 10.68 6.82 7.75
C ALA A 31 11.00 6.26 9.14
N LYS A 32 10.16 5.36 9.65
CA LYS A 32 10.39 4.62 10.90
C LYS A 32 11.70 3.86 10.85
N LEU A 33 11.96 3.11 9.78
CA LEU A 33 13.22 2.37 9.59
C LEU A 33 14.44 3.30 9.53
N GLY A 34 14.34 4.44 8.84
CA GLY A 34 15.41 5.44 8.78
C GLY A 34 15.76 6.02 10.14
N ILE A 35 14.77 6.27 11.00
CA ILE A 35 14.96 6.71 12.38
C ILE A 35 15.67 5.63 13.20
N LYS A 36 15.20 4.37 13.12
CA LYS A 36 15.83 3.23 13.78
C LYS A 36 17.32 3.11 13.41
N ASN A 37 17.63 3.17 12.11
CA ASN A 37 18.99 3.08 11.61
C ASN A 37 19.86 4.25 12.07
N THR A 38 19.33 5.48 12.04
CA THR A 38 20.04 6.68 12.50
C THR A 38 20.37 6.63 13.98
N LEU A 39 19.54 5.96 14.78
CA LEU A 39 19.73 5.77 16.22
C LEU A 39 20.49 4.49 16.57
N GLY A 40 21.09 3.82 15.57
CA GLY A 40 21.93 2.65 15.75
C GLY A 40 21.17 1.40 16.16
N GLY A 41 19.87 1.30 15.83
CA GLY A 41 19.04 0.14 16.18
C GLY A 41 18.73 0.01 17.67
N LYS A 42 19.03 1.05 18.47
CA LYS A 42 18.83 1.07 19.92
C LYS A 42 17.36 1.36 20.27
N GLU A 43 16.63 0.32 20.63
CA GLU A 43 15.18 0.37 20.87
C GLU A 43 14.78 1.47 21.85
N GLU A 44 15.55 1.63 22.93
CA GLU A 44 15.34 2.65 23.95
C GLU A 44 15.37 4.09 23.40
N LYS A 45 15.99 4.30 22.23
CA LYS A 45 16.11 5.60 21.58
C LYS A 45 15.03 5.86 20.54
N TYR A 46 14.74 4.88 19.68
CA TYR A 46 13.81 5.09 18.56
C TYR A 46 12.36 4.78 18.91
N MET A 47 12.11 3.90 19.88
CA MET A 47 10.74 3.51 20.23
C MET A 47 9.88 4.66 20.77
N PRO A 48 10.40 5.58 21.61
CA PRO A 48 9.65 6.77 21.98
C PRO A 48 9.25 7.64 20.78
N LEU A 49 10.13 7.74 19.77
CA LEU A 49 9.85 8.50 18.55
C LEU A 49 8.82 7.80 17.66
N TRP A 50 8.92 6.48 17.52
CA TRP A 50 7.92 5.68 16.80
C TRP A 50 6.54 5.82 17.43
N LYS A 51 6.43 5.77 18.77
CA LYS A 51 5.15 6.00 19.46
C LYS A 51 4.54 7.37 19.15
N ILE A 52 5.36 8.42 19.07
CA ILE A 52 4.89 9.77 18.69
C ILE A 52 4.42 9.77 17.24
N ILE A 53 5.16 9.13 16.33
CA ILE A 53 4.80 9.02 14.92
C ILE A 53 3.51 8.22 14.74
N ASP A 54 3.41 7.04 15.36
CA ASP A 54 2.25 6.15 15.27
C ASP A 54 0.99 6.83 15.82
N LYS A 55 1.12 7.56 16.93
CA LYS A 55 0.02 8.38 17.46
C LYS A 55 -0.45 9.40 16.42
N ARG A 56 0.48 10.17 15.83
CA ARG A 56 0.13 11.21 14.85
C ARG A 56 -0.42 10.62 13.55
N TRP A 57 0.14 9.48 13.12
CA TRP A 57 -0.33 8.70 11.98
C TRP A 57 -1.78 8.29 12.22
N ASN A 58 -2.07 7.54 13.28
CA ASN A 58 -3.41 7.02 13.56
C ASN A 58 -4.45 8.12 13.82
N GLU A 59 -4.06 9.24 14.42
CA GLU A 59 -5.00 10.33 14.73
C GLU A 59 -5.30 11.24 13.53
N ASN A 60 -4.36 11.45 12.59
CA ASN A 60 -4.47 12.57 11.63
C ASN A 60 -4.16 12.20 10.17
N LEU A 61 -3.39 11.13 9.92
CA LEU A 61 -2.84 10.86 8.58
C LEU A 61 -3.20 9.46 8.07
N HIS A 62 -3.49 8.51 8.94
CA HIS A 62 -3.85 7.16 8.57
C HIS A 62 -5.30 7.12 8.09
N SER A 63 -5.53 6.36 7.03
CA SER A 63 -6.85 6.07 6.48
C SER A 63 -6.81 4.67 5.89
N PRO A 64 -7.92 3.92 5.92
CA PRO A 64 -8.06 2.67 5.18
C PRO A 64 -7.60 2.78 3.72
N LEU A 65 -7.77 3.95 3.09
CA LEU A 65 -7.31 4.22 1.72
C LEU A 65 -5.78 4.14 1.57
N HIS A 66 -4.99 4.58 2.55
CA HIS A 66 -3.52 4.49 2.51
C HIS A 66 -3.05 3.03 2.64
N ALA A 67 -3.67 2.28 3.54
CA ALA A 67 -3.43 0.85 3.70
C ALA A 67 -3.83 0.06 2.43
N ALA A 68 -5.04 0.29 1.91
CA ALA A 68 -5.51 -0.33 0.68
C ALA A 68 -4.67 0.04 -0.54
N GLY A 69 -4.26 1.32 -0.65
CA GLY A 69 -3.38 1.77 -1.73
C GLY A 69 -2.02 1.09 -1.69
N TYR A 70 -1.45 0.88 -0.50
CA TYR A 70 -0.21 0.13 -0.32
C TYR A 70 -0.36 -1.36 -0.69
N TYR A 71 -1.47 -1.99 -0.28
CA TYR A 71 -1.82 -3.35 -0.67
C TYR A 71 -1.94 -3.50 -2.20
N LEU A 72 -2.55 -2.52 -2.87
CA LEU A 72 -2.81 -2.54 -4.31
C LEU A 72 -1.64 -2.00 -5.14
N ASN A 73 -0.56 -1.48 -4.54
CA ASN A 73 0.59 -1.02 -5.29
C ASN A 73 1.54 -2.20 -5.63
N PRO A 74 1.62 -2.66 -6.90
CA PRO A 74 2.42 -3.83 -7.27
C PRO A 74 3.92 -3.62 -7.05
N GLN A 75 4.40 -2.37 -7.05
CA GLN A 75 5.78 -2.01 -6.74
C GLN A 75 6.17 -2.46 -5.32
N PHE A 76 5.23 -2.37 -4.38
CA PHE A 76 5.48 -2.70 -2.98
C PHE A 76 4.87 -4.02 -2.56
N PHE A 77 3.71 -4.38 -3.10
CA PHE A 77 3.02 -5.63 -2.79
C PHE A 77 3.90 -6.84 -3.05
N TYR A 78 4.37 -7.02 -4.29
CA TYR A 78 5.04 -8.26 -4.67
C TYR A 78 6.39 -8.50 -3.97
N PRO A 79 7.28 -7.49 -3.82
CA PRO A 79 8.51 -7.69 -3.05
C PRO A 79 8.27 -7.94 -1.55
N ASN A 80 7.13 -7.50 -1.00
CA ASN A 80 6.82 -7.56 0.43
C ASN A 80 5.57 -8.39 0.76
N SER A 81 5.14 -9.29 -0.13
CA SER A 81 3.80 -9.89 -0.07
C SER A 81 3.53 -10.62 1.25
N ARG A 82 4.51 -11.38 1.77
CA ARG A 82 4.39 -12.03 3.08
C ARG A 82 4.22 -11.02 4.22
N ARG A 83 4.94 -9.89 4.19
CA ARG A 83 4.84 -8.85 5.22
C ARG A 83 3.48 -8.18 5.17
N ILE A 84 3.03 -7.82 3.97
CA ILE A 84 1.76 -7.12 3.74
C ILE A 84 0.56 -8.01 4.09
N LEU A 85 0.56 -9.27 3.64
CA LEU A 85 -0.52 -10.21 3.96
C LEU A 85 -0.54 -10.62 5.44
N GLY A 86 0.58 -10.46 6.16
CA GLY A 86 0.66 -10.66 7.60
C GLY A 86 0.43 -9.40 8.43
N ASP A 87 0.18 -8.26 7.79
CA ASP A 87 -0.06 -6.99 8.45
C ASP A 87 -1.58 -6.76 8.57
N GLU A 88 -2.08 -6.88 9.80
CA GLU A 88 -3.52 -6.74 10.10
C GLU A 88 -4.04 -5.35 9.73
N GLU A 89 -3.27 -4.29 9.95
CA GLU A 89 -3.68 -2.91 9.63
C GLU A 89 -3.88 -2.74 8.12
N VAL A 90 -2.97 -3.31 7.33
CA VAL A 90 -3.02 -3.22 5.87
C VAL A 90 -4.19 -4.03 5.30
N CYS A 91 -4.37 -5.27 5.77
CA CYS A 91 -5.47 -6.14 5.36
C CYS A 91 -6.84 -5.56 5.76
N ASP A 92 -6.98 -5.09 7.00
CA ASP A 92 -8.21 -4.42 7.45
C ASP A 92 -8.51 -3.16 6.65
N GLY A 93 -7.48 -2.37 6.33
CA GLY A 93 -7.64 -1.18 5.51
C GLY A 93 -8.20 -1.51 4.13
N PHE A 94 -7.67 -2.56 3.48
CA PHE A 94 -8.19 -3.06 2.21
C PHE A 94 -9.65 -3.54 2.33
N ILE A 95 -9.98 -4.34 3.35
CA ILE A 95 -11.35 -4.85 3.55
C ILE A 95 -12.33 -3.70 3.80
N LYS A 96 -11.99 -2.72 4.65
CA LYS A 96 -12.83 -1.53 4.88
C LYS A 96 -13.08 -0.73 3.61
N CYS A 97 -12.10 -0.66 2.71
CA CYS A 97 -12.28 -0.04 1.40
C CYS A 97 -13.23 -0.87 0.51
N VAL A 98 -13.10 -2.19 0.49
CA VAL A 98 -14.02 -3.10 -0.22
C VAL A 98 -15.46 -2.89 0.26
N GLU A 99 -15.71 -2.99 1.57
CA GLU A 99 -17.03 -2.84 2.18
C GLU A 99 -17.68 -1.48 1.89
N LYS A 100 -16.87 -0.42 1.83
CA LYS A 100 -17.35 0.94 1.57
C LYS A 100 -17.60 1.22 0.10
N MET A 101 -16.86 0.59 -0.81
CA MET A 101 -16.82 0.97 -2.23
C MET A 101 -17.56 -0.01 -3.13
N LEU A 102 -17.82 -1.22 -2.67
CA LEU A 102 -18.54 -2.26 -3.40
C LEU A 102 -19.84 -2.64 -2.68
N PRO A 103 -20.91 -2.98 -3.42
CA PRO A 103 -22.07 -3.65 -2.85
C PRO A 103 -21.66 -4.95 -2.15
N THR A 104 -22.29 -5.28 -1.02
CA THR A 104 -22.02 -6.52 -0.26
C THR A 104 -22.07 -7.76 -1.14
N SER A 105 -23.07 -7.85 -2.03
CA SER A 105 -23.20 -8.97 -2.98
C SER A 105 -22.00 -9.17 -3.91
N ILE A 106 -21.24 -8.11 -4.19
CA ILE A 106 -20.02 -8.15 -5.01
C ILE A 106 -18.80 -8.40 -4.10
N GLY A 107 -18.68 -7.65 -3.00
CA GLY A 107 -17.54 -7.73 -2.08
C GLY A 107 -17.38 -9.10 -1.41
N GLU A 108 -18.48 -9.83 -1.23
CA GLU A 108 -18.50 -11.18 -0.63
C GLU A 108 -18.56 -12.31 -1.69
N SER A 109 -18.48 -11.97 -2.97
CA SER A 109 -18.58 -12.97 -4.06
C SER A 109 -17.34 -13.86 -4.18
N VAL A 110 -17.54 -15.08 -4.68
CA VAL A 110 -16.46 -16.03 -4.98
C VAL A 110 -15.59 -15.51 -6.14
N GLU A 111 -16.21 -14.82 -7.09
CA GLU A 111 -15.57 -14.19 -8.23
C GLU A 111 -14.57 -13.12 -7.76
N PHE A 112 -14.99 -12.20 -6.89
CA PHE A 112 -14.09 -11.17 -6.35
C PHE A 112 -12.98 -11.76 -5.49
N SER A 113 -13.30 -12.77 -4.69
CA SER A 113 -12.29 -13.53 -3.93
C SER A 113 -11.25 -14.19 -4.85
N THR A 114 -11.69 -14.68 -6.02
CA THR A 114 -10.80 -15.25 -7.04
C THR A 114 -9.93 -14.18 -7.70
N GLU A 115 -10.45 -12.99 -7.96
CA GLU A 115 -9.68 -11.85 -8.46
C GLU A 115 -8.57 -11.45 -7.49
N ILE A 116 -8.88 -11.32 -6.20
CA ILE A 116 -7.89 -11.05 -5.14
C ILE A 116 -6.83 -12.15 -5.09
N SER A 117 -7.25 -13.42 -5.15
CA SER A 117 -6.33 -14.56 -5.16
C SER A 117 -5.41 -14.53 -6.37
N ASN A 118 -5.91 -14.17 -7.55
CA ASN A 118 -5.11 -14.07 -8.76
C ASN A 118 -4.05 -12.96 -8.66
N TYR A 119 -4.43 -11.78 -8.16
CA TYR A 119 -3.49 -10.68 -7.93
C TYR A 119 -2.41 -11.07 -6.91
N THR A 120 -2.83 -11.51 -5.72
CA THR A 120 -1.92 -11.79 -4.60
C THR A 120 -0.92 -12.90 -4.89
N ASN A 121 -1.32 -13.90 -5.69
CA ASN A 121 -0.47 -15.02 -6.09
C ASN A 121 0.24 -14.82 -7.43
N ALA A 122 0.16 -13.63 -8.04
CA ALA A 122 0.68 -13.35 -9.38
C ALA A 122 0.27 -14.43 -10.40
N ARG A 123 -1.05 -14.66 -10.57
CA ARG A 123 -1.61 -15.61 -11.54
C ARG A 123 -2.20 -14.88 -12.75
N GLY A 124 -2.45 -15.61 -13.82
CA GLY A 124 -3.05 -15.06 -15.04
C GLY A 124 -2.20 -13.92 -15.63
N SER A 125 -2.86 -12.81 -15.94
CA SER A 125 -2.22 -11.59 -16.51
C SER A 125 -1.10 -11.03 -15.63
N PHE A 126 -1.23 -11.15 -14.30
CA PHE A 126 -0.27 -10.61 -13.33
C PHE A 126 1.07 -11.36 -13.30
N ARG A 127 1.15 -12.55 -13.91
CA ARG A 127 2.37 -13.36 -14.03
C ARG A 127 3.13 -13.14 -15.33
N THR A 128 2.58 -12.37 -16.27
CA THR A 128 3.25 -12.15 -17.55
C THR A 128 4.58 -11.43 -17.33
N ASN A 129 5.58 -11.67 -18.19
CA ASN A 129 6.86 -10.97 -18.11
C ASN A 129 6.66 -9.45 -18.18
N MET A 130 5.70 -8.98 -18.97
CA MET A 130 5.32 -7.57 -19.04
C MET A 130 4.82 -7.05 -17.70
N ALA A 131 3.85 -7.74 -17.07
CA ALA A 131 3.34 -7.34 -15.76
C ALA A 131 4.44 -7.32 -14.69
N MET A 132 5.28 -8.36 -14.63
CA MET A 132 6.33 -8.49 -13.63
C MET A 132 7.43 -7.43 -13.79
N ASN A 133 7.89 -7.19 -15.03
CA ASN A 133 9.00 -6.29 -15.31
C ASN A 133 8.64 -4.81 -15.16
N ASN A 134 7.35 -4.47 -15.14
CA ASN A 134 6.88 -3.09 -15.11
C ASN A 134 6.27 -2.68 -13.75
N ARG A 135 6.31 -3.55 -12.72
CA ARG A 135 5.71 -3.27 -11.40
C ARG A 135 6.21 -1.97 -10.76
N ASP A 136 7.49 -1.65 -10.98
CA ASP A 136 8.20 -0.49 -10.42
C ASP A 136 8.60 0.55 -11.47
N LYS A 137 8.17 0.37 -12.73
CA LYS A 137 8.56 1.22 -13.87
C LYS A 137 7.43 2.11 -14.41
N GLN A 138 6.22 1.96 -13.87
CA GLN A 138 5.07 2.76 -14.28
C GLN A 138 4.22 3.13 -13.06
N PRO A 139 3.40 4.20 -13.17
CA PRO A 139 2.41 4.52 -12.14
C PRO A 139 1.53 3.31 -11.81
N PRO A 140 1.16 3.09 -10.53
CA PRO A 140 0.34 1.95 -10.13
C PRO A 140 -0.99 1.86 -10.88
N VAL A 141 -1.64 3.01 -11.13
CA VAL A 141 -2.90 3.08 -11.91
C VAL A 141 -2.69 2.52 -13.33
N ASP A 142 -1.64 2.95 -14.02
CA ASP A 142 -1.33 2.48 -15.38
C ASP A 142 -1.01 0.97 -15.38
N TRP A 143 -0.33 0.47 -14.34
CA TRP A 143 -0.08 -0.96 -14.19
C TRP A 143 -1.39 -1.74 -14.06
N TRP A 144 -2.35 -1.25 -13.27
CA TRP A 144 -3.65 -1.88 -13.13
C TRP A 144 -4.46 -1.83 -14.41
N LEU A 145 -4.45 -0.71 -15.13
CA LEU A 145 -5.13 -0.58 -16.43
C LEU A 145 -4.58 -1.58 -17.46
N ALA A 146 -3.26 -1.75 -17.52
CA ALA A 146 -2.62 -2.65 -18.47
C ALA A 146 -2.77 -4.15 -18.14
N ASN A 147 -2.80 -4.50 -16.84
CA ASN A 147 -2.68 -5.91 -16.41
C ASN A 147 -3.91 -6.46 -15.68
N GLY A 148 -4.86 -5.60 -15.27
CA GLY A 148 -6.00 -5.96 -14.43
C GLY A 148 -7.23 -6.47 -15.17
N SER A 149 -7.20 -6.58 -16.50
CA SER A 149 -8.40 -6.89 -17.32
C SER A 149 -9.06 -8.24 -17.00
N SER A 150 -8.30 -9.23 -16.52
CA SER A 150 -8.85 -10.51 -16.03
C SER A 150 -9.36 -10.47 -14.59
N SER A 151 -9.35 -9.31 -13.96
CA SER A 151 -9.82 -9.06 -12.60
C SER A 151 -10.53 -7.71 -12.54
N PRO A 152 -11.67 -7.57 -13.25
CA PRO A 152 -12.30 -6.27 -13.52
C PRO A 152 -12.79 -5.55 -12.26
N THR A 153 -13.30 -6.28 -11.26
CA THR A 153 -13.79 -5.69 -10.01
C THR A 153 -12.64 -5.11 -9.20
N LEU A 154 -11.58 -5.90 -9.04
CA LEU A 154 -10.37 -5.51 -8.33
C LEU A 154 -9.61 -4.42 -9.08
N GLN A 155 -9.56 -4.47 -10.42
CA GLN A 155 -8.98 -3.43 -11.26
C GLN A 155 -9.71 -2.10 -11.04
N HIS A 156 -11.04 -2.10 -11.07
CA HIS A 156 -11.83 -0.90 -10.84
C HIS A 156 -11.58 -0.31 -9.45
N LEU A 157 -11.56 -1.16 -8.42
CA LEU A 157 -11.27 -0.75 -7.05
C LEU A 157 -9.85 -0.17 -6.94
N ALA A 158 -8.85 -0.83 -7.52
CA ALA A 158 -7.46 -0.39 -7.49
C ALA A 158 -7.26 0.95 -8.19
N VAL A 159 -7.79 1.12 -9.40
CA VAL A 159 -7.73 2.40 -10.12
C VAL A 159 -8.38 3.50 -9.29
N ARG A 160 -9.53 3.25 -8.66
CA ARG A 160 -10.24 4.25 -7.85
C ARG A 160 -9.54 4.61 -6.54
N ILE A 161 -8.82 3.66 -5.91
CA ILE A 161 -8.06 3.92 -4.67
C ILE A 161 -6.72 4.59 -4.96
N LEU A 162 -6.09 4.26 -6.10
CA LEU A 162 -4.75 4.72 -6.47
C LEU A 162 -4.74 6.01 -7.30
N SER A 163 -5.90 6.54 -7.70
CA SER A 163 -6.03 7.80 -8.44
C SER A 163 -6.23 9.02 -7.55
#